data_AF-A5E7W6-F1
#
_entry.id   AF-A5E7W6-F1
#
_cell.length_a   1.000
_cell.length_b   1.000
_cell.length_c   1.000
_cell.angle_alpha   90.00
_cell.angle_beta   90.00
_cell.angle_gamma   90.00
#
_symmetry.space_group_name_H-M   'P 1'
#
loop_
_entity.id
_entity.type
_entity.pdbx_description
1 polymer ?
#
loop_
_entity_poly.entity_id
_entity_poly.type
_entity_poly.pdbx_seq_one_letter_code
_entity_poly.pdbx_strand_id
1 'polypeptide(L)'
;MLFINYFILFIFFVTGIVADIIYANKILYGPINMSGKDILVSSTAYLSVIDNANNVFTSIIDVLQGGGVYITNSPSFLTQLLISSSGYNAVISNKGLISFNAARSPTVPNINIQGYNFRNAGEFYVAVDSYNSGKLYLASESWVNSGMLVVYLNTYSLWGPILGKYSITNTGSLCFYNTMYAVSTDIVGSGWYVFMEKIISKADIHIYIYMKMKKK
;
A
#
# COMPACT_ATOMS: atom_id res chain seq x y z
N MET A 1 4.81 -1.95 -48.68
CA MET A 1 4.55 -3.02 -47.68
C MET A 1 5.72 -3.26 -46.72
N LEU A 2 6.98 -3.32 -47.17
CA LEU A 2 8.13 -3.52 -46.27
C LEU A 2 8.31 -2.45 -45.19
N PHE A 3 8.05 -1.17 -45.51
CA PHE A 3 8.21 -0.06 -44.55
C PHE A 3 7.27 -0.12 -43.34
N ILE A 4 6.05 -0.66 -43.51
CA ILE A 4 5.06 -0.80 -42.44
C ILE A 4 5.49 -1.90 -41.45
N ASN A 5 6.08 -2.99 -41.94
CA ASN A 5 6.54 -4.09 -41.10
C ASN A 5 7.75 -3.69 -40.24
N TYR A 6 8.68 -2.89 -40.78
CA TYR A 6 9.78 -2.34 -39.99
C TYR A 6 9.31 -1.30 -38.96
N PHE A 7 8.27 -0.52 -39.28
CA PHE A 7 7.68 0.46 -38.36
C PHE A 7 6.95 -0.23 -37.19
N ILE A 8 6.25 -1.35 -37.43
CA ILE A 8 5.60 -2.15 -36.37
C ILE A 8 6.64 -2.81 -35.44
N LEU A 9 7.73 -3.34 -36.00
CA LEU A 9 8.86 -3.89 -35.21
C LEU A 9 9.55 -2.81 -34.38
N PHE A 10 9.69 -1.59 -34.91
CA PHE A 10 10.21 -0.44 -34.17
C PHE A 10 9.26 0.00 -33.03
N ILE A 11 7.94 0.00 -33.26
CA ILE A 11 6.95 0.30 -32.20
C ILE A 11 7.03 -0.74 -31.07
N PHE A 12 7.16 -2.03 -31.37
CA PHE A 12 7.34 -3.07 -30.34
C PHE A 12 8.67 -2.93 -29.57
N PHE A 13 9.72 -2.41 -30.20
CA PHE A 13 10.99 -2.11 -29.53
C PHE A 13 10.92 -0.85 -28.65
N VAL A 14 10.05 0.11 -29.00
CA VAL A 14 9.91 1.40 -28.31
C VAL A 14 8.93 1.33 -27.12
N THR A 15 8.00 0.37 -27.08
CA THR A 15 7.15 0.14 -25.90
C THR A 15 7.78 -0.88 -24.94
N GLY A 16 9.04 -0.68 -24.58
CA GLY A 16 9.61 -1.34 -23.42
C GLY A 16 9.03 -0.69 -22.17
N ILE A 17 7.91 -1.22 -21.65
CA ILE A 17 7.55 -0.98 -20.26
C ILE A 17 8.70 -1.57 -19.44
N VAL A 18 9.56 -0.70 -18.90
CA VAL A 18 10.73 -1.13 -18.14
C VAL A 18 10.23 -1.57 -16.77
N ALA A 19 9.85 -2.84 -16.66
CA ALA A 19 9.65 -3.49 -15.38
C ALA A 19 11.01 -3.75 -14.72
N ASP A 20 11.23 -3.22 -13.52
CA ASP A 20 12.35 -3.60 -12.66
C ASP A 20 11.96 -4.91 -11.95
N ILE A 21 12.58 -6.02 -12.36
CA ILE A 21 12.29 -7.32 -11.79
C ILE A 21 13.33 -7.64 -10.71
N ILE A 22 12.84 -7.85 -9.49
CA ILE A 22 13.65 -8.13 -8.30
C ILE A 22 13.72 -9.64 -8.10
N TYR A 23 14.75 -10.26 -8.68
CA TYR A 23 15.05 -11.70 -8.56
C TYR A 23 15.98 -12.04 -7.39
N ALA A 24 16.65 -11.05 -6.82
CA ALA A 24 17.52 -11.19 -5.66
C ALA A 24 17.26 -10.04 -4.68
N ASN A 25 17.59 -10.26 -3.42
CA ASN A 25 17.42 -9.26 -2.36
C ASN A 25 18.11 -7.95 -2.74
N LYS A 26 17.34 -6.86 -2.73
CA LYS A 26 17.79 -5.52 -3.09
C LYS A 26 17.49 -4.57 -1.94
N ILE A 27 18.54 -3.95 -1.42
CA ILE A 27 18.43 -2.92 -0.38
C ILE A 27 18.90 -1.60 -0.98
N LEU A 28 18.06 -0.58 -0.87
CA LEU A 28 18.32 0.78 -1.29
C LEU A 28 18.21 1.72 -0.09
N TYR A 29 18.96 2.82 -0.12
CA TYR A 29 19.00 3.80 0.96
C TYR A 29 18.74 5.20 0.42
N GLY A 30 18.04 6.01 1.21
CA GLY A 30 17.79 7.42 0.92
C GLY A 30 16.58 7.65 0.01
N PRO A 31 16.42 8.87 -0.53
CA PRO A 31 15.31 9.19 -1.41
C PRO A 31 15.47 8.46 -2.76
N ILE A 32 14.63 7.45 -2.98
CA ILE A 32 14.59 6.69 -4.23
C ILE A 32 13.32 7.01 -4.98
N ASN A 33 13.45 7.57 -6.18
CA ASN A 33 12.31 7.74 -7.07
C ASN A 33 12.15 6.51 -7.98
N MET A 34 11.03 5.80 -7.86
CA MET A 34 10.67 4.66 -8.70
C MET A 34 9.57 4.99 -9.74
N SER A 35 9.34 6.28 -10.01
CA SER A 35 8.32 6.71 -10.96
C SER A 35 8.56 6.14 -12.35
N GLY A 36 7.48 5.73 -13.03
CA GLY A 36 7.51 5.23 -14.39
C GLY A 36 8.01 3.79 -14.55
N LYS A 37 8.24 3.07 -13.45
CA LYS A 37 8.70 1.68 -13.47
C LYS A 37 7.67 0.76 -12.85
N ASP A 38 7.39 -0.33 -13.55
CA ASP A 38 6.73 -1.47 -12.94
C ASP A 38 7.71 -2.18 -12.02
N ILE A 39 7.23 -2.67 -10.89
CA ILE A 39 8.04 -3.43 -9.92
C ILE A 39 7.42 -4.80 -9.81
N LEU A 40 8.21 -5.81 -10.15
CA LEU A 40 7.87 -7.21 -9.93
C LEU A 40 8.86 -7.79 -8.93
N VAL A 41 8.38 -8.24 -7.78
CA VAL A 41 9.21 -8.93 -6.77
C VAL A 41 8.95 -10.43 -6.81
N SER A 42 10.01 -11.19 -7.07
CA SER A 42 9.94 -12.66 -7.15
C SER A 42 9.66 -13.31 -5.80
N SER A 43 9.24 -14.57 -5.82
CA SER A 43 8.84 -15.35 -4.63
C SER A 43 9.96 -15.61 -3.62
N THR A 44 11.22 -15.34 -3.97
CA THR A 44 12.40 -15.61 -3.12
C THR A 44 13.24 -14.37 -2.86
N ALA A 45 12.72 -13.19 -3.19
CA ALA A 45 13.45 -11.94 -3.09
C ALA A 45 12.66 -10.88 -2.34
N TYR A 46 13.38 -9.86 -1.85
CA TYR A 46 12.75 -8.66 -1.36
C TYR A 46 13.38 -7.39 -1.92
N LEU A 47 12.58 -6.34 -1.99
CA LEU A 47 13.01 -4.96 -2.15
C LEU A 47 12.84 -4.23 -0.82
N SER A 48 13.92 -3.70 -0.28
CA SER A 48 13.89 -2.83 0.89
C SER A 48 14.40 -1.44 0.52
N VAL A 49 13.63 -0.41 0.83
CA VAL A 49 14.02 1.00 0.66
C VAL A 49 14.01 1.65 2.03
N ILE A 50 15.20 1.94 2.54
CA ILE A 50 15.42 2.49 3.88
C ILE A 50 15.63 3.99 3.75
N ASP A 51 15.13 4.74 4.74
CA ASP A 51 15.26 6.19 4.83
C ASP A 51 14.72 6.94 3.60
N ASN A 52 13.57 6.51 3.12
CA ASN A 52 12.99 7.07 1.92
C ASN A 52 12.14 8.32 2.20
N ALA A 53 12.52 9.43 1.58
CA ALA A 53 11.82 10.71 1.65
C ALA A 53 10.89 11.02 0.48
N ASN A 54 10.86 10.18 -0.57
CA ASN A 54 9.98 10.38 -1.72
C ASN A 54 9.92 9.11 -2.58
N ASN A 55 8.82 8.35 -2.50
CA ASN A 55 8.55 7.22 -3.39
C ASN A 55 7.31 7.54 -4.24
N VAL A 56 7.50 7.67 -5.54
CA VAL A 56 6.38 7.72 -6.48
C VAL A 56 6.41 6.43 -7.27
N PHE A 57 5.33 5.66 -7.17
CA PHE A 57 5.01 4.58 -8.09
C PHE A 57 4.01 5.16 -9.10
N THR A 58 4.11 4.88 -10.39
CA THR A 58 3.10 5.41 -11.34
C THR A 58 2.47 4.33 -12.20
N SER A 59 2.80 3.08 -11.94
CA SER A 59 2.34 1.95 -12.74
C SER A 59 2.08 0.74 -11.84
N ILE A 60 2.83 -0.35 -11.94
CA ILE A 60 2.48 -1.62 -11.30
C ILE A 60 3.43 -1.96 -10.15
N ILE A 61 2.89 -2.44 -9.03
CA ILE A 61 3.63 -3.19 -8.01
C ILE A 61 3.00 -4.58 -7.92
N ASP A 62 3.75 -5.61 -8.31
CA ASP A 62 3.36 -7.01 -8.19
C ASP A 62 4.36 -7.75 -7.31
N VAL A 63 3.88 -8.29 -6.18
CA VAL A 63 4.68 -9.02 -5.21
C VAL A 63 4.20 -10.46 -5.17
N LEU A 64 5.03 -11.36 -5.68
CA LEU A 64 4.70 -12.79 -5.71
C LEU A 64 4.73 -13.39 -4.31
N GLN A 65 4.06 -14.53 -4.15
CA GLN A 65 4.00 -15.24 -2.88
C GLN A 65 5.41 -15.63 -2.40
N GLY A 66 5.77 -15.26 -1.17
CA GLY A 66 7.11 -15.42 -0.61
C GLY A 66 8.04 -14.22 -0.84
N GLY A 67 7.70 -13.31 -1.76
CA GLY A 67 8.41 -12.06 -2.00
C GLY A 67 8.03 -10.95 -1.01
N GLY A 68 8.86 -9.91 -0.94
CA GLY A 68 8.67 -8.80 0.00
C GLY A 68 8.99 -7.41 -0.54
N VAL A 69 8.19 -6.41 -0.16
CA VAL A 69 8.50 -4.98 -0.34
C VAL A 69 8.44 -4.29 1.00
N TYR A 70 9.52 -3.60 1.38
CA TYR A 70 9.64 -2.88 2.65
C TYR A 70 10.10 -1.46 2.38
N ILE A 71 9.36 -0.47 2.86
CA ILE A 71 9.73 0.94 2.70
C ILE A 71 9.62 1.64 4.05
N THR A 72 10.70 2.27 4.50
CA THR A 72 10.70 3.08 5.72
C THR A 72 10.95 4.54 5.40
N ASN A 73 10.36 5.46 6.18
CA ASN A 73 10.68 6.88 6.07
C ASN A 73 12.11 7.18 6.55
N SER A 74 12.69 8.26 6.04
CA SER A 74 13.87 8.89 6.61
C SER A 74 13.55 9.58 7.95
N PRO A 75 14.43 9.47 8.96
CA PRO A 75 14.30 10.16 10.24
C PRO A 75 14.66 11.65 10.17
N SER A 76 15.08 12.18 9.02
CA SER A 76 15.44 13.59 8.85
C SER A 76 14.23 14.53 8.95
N PHE A 77 14.38 15.65 9.67
CA PHE A 77 13.30 16.59 10.00
C PHE A 77 12.63 17.28 8.79
N LEU A 78 13.19 17.17 7.59
CA LEU A 78 12.62 17.70 6.34
C LEU A 78 12.05 16.61 5.42
N THR A 79 11.97 15.36 5.87
CA THR A 79 11.60 14.23 5.00
C THR A 79 10.28 13.58 5.37
N GLN A 80 9.41 13.49 4.37
CA GLN A 80 8.11 12.85 4.41
C GLN A 80 8.17 11.51 3.67
N LEU A 81 7.57 10.44 4.19
CA LEU A 81 7.29 9.29 3.32
C LEU A 81 6.10 9.65 2.43
N LEU A 82 6.41 10.01 1.18
CA LEU A 82 5.43 10.06 0.11
C LEU A 82 5.40 8.69 -0.57
N ILE A 83 4.25 8.05 -0.60
CA ILE A 83 3.96 6.91 -1.47
C ILE A 83 2.78 7.33 -2.30
N SER A 84 3.02 7.80 -3.52
CA SER A 84 1.95 8.08 -4.47
C SER A 84 1.91 6.96 -5.49
N SER A 85 0.74 6.37 -5.71
CA SER A 85 0.42 5.73 -6.98
C SER A 85 -0.67 6.57 -7.64
N SER A 86 -0.41 7.11 -8.83
CA SER A 86 -1.36 7.96 -9.53
C SER A 86 -1.29 7.70 -11.03
N GLY A 87 -2.44 7.40 -11.61
CA GLY A 87 -2.60 7.07 -13.02
C GLY A 87 -3.75 6.08 -13.23
N TYR A 88 -4.42 6.16 -14.39
CA TYR A 88 -5.52 5.25 -14.75
C TYR A 88 -5.09 3.77 -14.79
N ASN A 89 -3.78 3.48 -14.84
CA ASN A 89 -3.23 2.13 -14.93
C ASN A 89 -2.47 1.70 -13.68
N ALA A 90 -2.54 2.47 -12.58
CA ALA A 90 -1.86 2.11 -11.34
C ALA A 90 -2.48 0.83 -10.74
N VAL A 91 -1.65 -0.18 -10.50
CA VAL A 91 -2.08 -1.50 -9.98
C VAL A 91 -1.18 -1.94 -8.83
N ILE A 92 -1.80 -2.38 -7.73
CA ILE A 92 -1.13 -3.14 -6.68
C ILE A 92 -1.68 -4.56 -6.66
N SER A 93 -0.79 -5.53 -6.81
CA SER A 93 -1.03 -6.96 -6.67
C SER A 93 -0.08 -7.51 -5.63
N ASN A 94 -0.61 -7.98 -4.50
CA ASN A 94 0.20 -8.53 -3.42
C ASN A 94 -0.23 -9.95 -3.07
N LYS A 95 0.67 -10.91 -3.25
CA LYS A 95 0.56 -12.28 -2.72
C LYS A 95 1.64 -12.59 -1.68
N GLY A 96 2.61 -11.70 -1.51
CA GLY A 96 3.70 -11.79 -0.54
C GLY A 96 3.49 -10.83 0.63
N LEU A 97 4.52 -10.07 0.98
CA LEU A 97 4.49 -9.09 2.07
C LEU A 97 4.79 -7.69 1.55
N ILE A 98 3.93 -6.72 1.84
CA ILE A 98 4.20 -5.30 1.63
C ILE A 98 4.16 -4.59 2.99
N SER A 99 5.19 -3.82 3.32
CA SER A 99 5.27 -3.04 4.56
C SER A 99 5.74 -1.62 4.29
N PHE A 100 4.89 -0.64 4.60
CA PHE A 100 5.20 0.77 4.52
C PHE A 100 5.19 1.37 5.93
N ASN A 101 6.32 1.91 6.37
CA ASN A 101 6.49 2.40 7.72
C ASN A 101 7.00 3.85 7.76
N ALA A 102 6.12 4.74 8.15
CA ALA A 102 6.36 6.14 8.46
C ALA A 102 5.87 6.52 9.87
N ALA A 103 5.83 5.55 10.80
CA ALA A 103 5.35 5.77 12.17
C ALA A 103 6.21 6.75 12.99
N ARG A 104 7.44 7.05 12.53
CA ARG A 104 8.37 8.01 13.14
C ARG A 104 8.72 9.16 12.19
N SER A 105 7.82 9.48 11.27
CA SER A 105 8.01 10.59 10.33
C SER A 105 8.02 11.93 11.08
N PRO A 106 9.07 12.77 10.95
CA PRO A 106 9.12 14.07 11.61
C PRO A 106 8.22 15.11 10.94
N THR A 107 7.82 14.88 9.69
CA THR A 107 6.77 15.63 8.99
C THR A 107 5.56 14.74 8.74
N VAL A 108 4.43 15.34 8.35
CA VAL A 108 3.19 14.59 8.06
C VAL A 108 3.42 13.59 6.91
N PRO A 109 3.35 12.27 7.13
CA PRO A 109 3.49 11.29 6.06
C PRO A 109 2.24 11.30 5.16
N ASN A 110 2.43 10.97 3.88
CA ASN A 110 1.34 10.85 2.92
C ASN A 110 1.49 9.56 2.13
N ILE A 111 0.66 8.58 2.47
CA ILE A 111 0.54 7.34 1.71
C ILE A 111 -0.75 7.45 0.92
N ASN A 112 -0.59 7.77 -0.36
CA ASN A 112 -1.66 7.99 -1.31
C ASN A 112 -1.58 6.97 -2.44
N ILE A 113 -2.09 5.78 -2.18
CA ILE A 113 -2.19 4.72 -3.16
C ILE A 113 -3.54 4.85 -3.83
N GLN A 114 -3.53 5.49 -4.99
CA GLN A 114 -4.68 5.58 -5.86
C GLN A 114 -4.42 4.84 -7.16
N GLY A 115 -5.48 4.29 -7.74
CA GLY A 115 -5.31 3.58 -8.98
C GLY A 115 -6.52 2.80 -9.41
N TYR A 116 -6.29 1.95 -10.39
CA TYR A 116 -7.33 1.13 -10.97
C TYR A 116 -7.61 -0.10 -10.11
N ASN A 117 -6.56 -0.82 -9.69
CA ASN A 117 -6.71 -2.09 -8.98
C ASN A 117 -5.86 -2.13 -7.71
N PHE A 118 -6.48 -2.50 -6.60
CA PHE A 118 -5.82 -2.98 -5.39
C PHE A 118 -6.25 -4.42 -5.11
N ARG A 119 -5.30 -5.36 -5.13
CA ARG A 119 -5.52 -6.77 -4.84
C ARG A 119 -4.52 -7.24 -3.80
N ASN A 120 -5.01 -7.60 -2.62
CA ASN A 120 -4.18 -8.13 -1.54
C ASN A 120 -4.64 -9.55 -1.16
N ALA A 121 -3.79 -10.53 -1.42
CA ALA A 121 -3.94 -11.92 -0.99
C ALA A 121 -2.85 -12.37 0.01
N GLY A 122 -1.82 -11.54 0.21
CA GLY A 122 -0.77 -11.76 1.20
C GLY A 122 -0.94 -10.87 2.43
N GLU A 123 0.16 -10.31 2.91
CA GLU A 123 0.19 -9.42 4.08
C GLU A 123 0.54 -7.99 3.66
N PHE A 124 -0.24 -7.02 4.10
CA PHE A 124 -0.06 -5.61 3.78
C PHE A 124 -0.08 -4.77 5.06
N TYR A 125 1.07 -4.23 5.45
CA TYR A 125 1.23 -3.43 6.66
C TYR A 125 1.49 -1.98 6.31
N VAL A 126 0.73 -1.08 6.92
CA VAL A 126 0.96 0.35 6.82
C VAL A 126 1.00 0.94 8.22
N ALA A 127 2.10 1.61 8.53
CA ALA A 127 2.27 2.36 9.76
C ALA A 127 2.59 3.80 9.41
N VAL A 128 1.84 4.77 9.94
CA VAL A 128 2.10 6.20 9.73
C VAL A 128 1.94 6.96 11.04
N ASP A 129 2.61 8.10 11.20
CA ASP A 129 2.24 9.05 12.23
C ASP A 129 1.14 9.99 11.71
N SER A 130 0.15 10.31 12.54
CA SER A 130 -1.01 11.12 12.14
C SER A 130 -0.94 12.56 12.62
N TYR A 131 0.14 12.97 13.30
CA TYR A 131 0.33 14.34 13.79
C TYR A 131 0.02 15.34 12.66
N ASN A 132 -1.05 16.13 12.82
CA ASN A 132 -1.52 17.12 11.85
C ASN A 132 -1.93 16.59 10.46
N SER A 133 -2.92 15.69 10.38
CA SER A 133 -3.60 15.30 9.13
C SER A 133 -2.84 14.34 8.19
N GLY A 134 -2.10 13.39 8.76
CA GLY A 134 -1.53 12.26 8.01
C GLY A 134 -2.59 11.62 7.10
N LYS A 135 -2.30 11.55 5.80
CA LYS A 135 -3.22 11.08 4.78
C LYS A 135 -2.88 9.64 4.42
N LEU A 136 -3.72 8.69 4.81
CA LEU A 136 -3.67 7.31 4.34
C LEU A 136 -4.86 7.03 3.43
N TYR A 137 -4.58 7.00 2.14
CA TYR A 137 -5.54 6.69 1.09
C TYR A 137 -5.08 5.42 0.39
N LEU A 138 -5.87 4.36 0.50
CA LEU A 138 -5.76 3.15 -0.31
C LEU A 138 -7.00 3.05 -1.19
N ALA A 139 -7.14 4.02 -2.10
CA ALA A 139 -8.35 4.24 -2.87
C ALA A 139 -8.16 3.75 -4.31
N SER A 140 -8.66 2.56 -4.60
CA SER A 140 -8.69 2.02 -5.96
C SER A 140 -10.12 1.76 -6.43
N GLU A 141 -10.33 1.79 -7.74
CA GLU A 141 -11.64 1.53 -8.35
C GLU A 141 -12.09 0.09 -8.11
N SER A 142 -11.22 -0.87 -8.41
CA SER A 142 -11.38 -2.26 -7.97
C SER A 142 -10.55 -2.49 -6.72
N TRP A 143 -11.20 -2.96 -5.65
CA TRP A 143 -10.55 -3.19 -4.37
C TRP A 143 -10.92 -4.57 -3.83
N VAL A 144 -9.93 -5.46 -3.75
CA VAL A 144 -10.10 -6.84 -3.28
C VAL A 144 -9.05 -7.17 -2.22
N ASN A 145 -9.49 -7.60 -1.05
CA ASN A 145 -8.65 -8.13 0.01
C ASN A 145 -9.11 -9.53 0.41
N SER A 146 -8.29 -10.54 0.14
CA SER A 146 -8.43 -11.90 0.65
C SER A 146 -7.34 -12.27 1.66
N GLY A 147 -6.30 -11.43 1.80
CA GLY A 147 -5.22 -11.58 2.78
C GLY A 147 -5.42 -10.71 4.03
N MET A 148 -4.32 -10.34 4.67
CA MET A 148 -4.33 -9.45 5.84
C MET A 148 -3.87 -8.05 5.47
N LEU A 149 -4.62 -7.04 5.91
CA LEU A 149 -4.24 -5.64 5.82
C LEU A 149 -4.26 -5.02 7.23
N VAL A 150 -3.12 -4.47 7.64
CA VAL A 150 -2.96 -3.80 8.94
C VAL A 150 -2.68 -2.32 8.72
N VAL A 151 -3.51 -1.47 9.30
CA VAL A 151 -3.29 -0.03 9.40
C VAL A 151 -2.95 0.33 10.83
N TYR A 152 -1.83 1.02 11.03
CA TYR A 152 -1.38 1.52 12.31
C TYR A 152 -1.15 3.03 12.25
N LEU A 153 -1.77 3.78 13.16
CA LEU A 153 -1.41 5.17 13.40
C LEU A 153 -0.61 5.30 14.70
N ASN A 154 0.56 5.93 14.65
CA ASN A 154 1.37 6.14 15.86
C ASN A 154 0.65 7.07 16.87
N THR A 155 0.02 8.13 16.34
CA THR A 155 -0.84 9.08 17.06
C THR A 155 -2.30 8.83 16.68
N TYR A 156 -3.22 8.93 17.65
CA TYR A 156 -4.65 8.71 17.38
C TYR A 156 -5.19 9.76 16.40
N SER A 157 -6.06 9.36 15.47
CA SER A 157 -6.72 10.27 14.53
C SER A 157 -8.20 9.92 14.35
N LEU A 158 -9.02 10.97 14.32
CA LEU A 158 -10.42 10.91 13.86
C LEU A 158 -10.51 10.90 12.32
N TRP A 159 -9.49 11.41 11.65
CA TRP A 159 -9.32 11.31 10.21
C TRP A 159 -8.67 9.96 9.89
N GLY A 160 -9.52 8.95 9.76
CA GLY A 160 -9.14 7.57 9.50
C GLY A 160 -8.58 7.31 8.11
N PRO A 161 -8.07 6.08 7.86
CA PRO A 161 -7.71 5.67 6.50
C PRO A 161 -8.94 5.69 5.60
N ILE A 162 -8.76 6.17 4.38
CA ILE A 162 -9.76 6.06 3.32
C ILE A 162 -9.41 4.85 2.47
N LEU A 163 -10.29 3.85 2.47
CA LEU A 163 -10.14 2.63 1.70
C LEU A 163 -11.19 2.61 0.59
N GLY A 164 -10.79 2.15 -0.60
CA GLY A 164 -11.69 2.00 -1.74
C GLY A 164 -12.18 3.33 -2.33
N LYS A 165 -12.50 3.31 -3.62
CA LYS A 165 -13.24 4.41 -4.28
C LYS A 165 -14.70 4.06 -4.53
N TYR A 166 -14.96 2.78 -4.79
CA TYR A 166 -16.29 2.18 -4.92
C TYR A 166 -16.39 1.02 -3.91
N SER A 167 -17.12 -0.05 -4.22
CA SER A 167 -17.24 -1.19 -3.30
C SER A 167 -15.90 -1.91 -3.06
N ILE A 168 -15.70 -2.30 -1.81
CA ILE A 168 -14.58 -3.10 -1.31
C ILE A 168 -15.06 -4.55 -1.20
N THR A 169 -14.38 -5.47 -1.86
CA THR A 169 -14.54 -6.91 -1.62
C THR A 169 -13.53 -7.38 -0.60
N ASN A 170 -13.98 -7.75 0.60
CA ASN A 170 -13.12 -8.24 1.68
C ASN A 170 -13.55 -9.63 2.14
N THR A 171 -12.71 -10.64 1.88
CA THR A 171 -12.83 -12.00 2.42
C THR A 171 -11.72 -12.34 3.42
N GLY A 172 -10.70 -11.48 3.53
CA GLY A 172 -9.61 -11.61 4.49
C GLY A 172 -9.81 -10.75 5.75
N SER A 173 -8.73 -10.15 6.23
CA SER A 173 -8.67 -9.46 7.52
C SER A 173 -8.29 -8.00 7.35
N LEU A 174 -9.04 -7.09 7.97
CA LEU A 174 -8.63 -5.70 8.14
C LEU A 174 -8.41 -5.39 9.62
N CYS A 175 -7.21 -4.97 9.99
CA CYS A 175 -6.84 -4.63 11.36
C CYS A 175 -6.48 -3.16 11.44
N PHE A 176 -7.13 -2.42 12.32
CA PHE A 176 -6.93 -0.99 12.50
C PHE A 176 -6.45 -0.71 13.92
N TYR A 177 -5.32 -0.02 14.04
CA TYR A 177 -4.72 0.35 15.30
C TYR A 177 -4.69 1.85 15.46
N ASN A 178 -5.24 2.33 16.59
CA ASN A 178 -5.19 3.72 17.01
C ASN A 178 -5.77 4.69 15.97
N THR A 179 -6.81 4.26 15.26
CA THR A 179 -7.50 5.04 14.24
C THR A 179 -8.98 4.77 14.30
N MET A 180 -9.78 5.81 14.10
CA MET A 180 -11.16 5.62 13.66
C MET A 180 -11.13 5.18 12.20
N TYR A 181 -11.98 4.24 11.78
CA TYR A 181 -12.20 3.95 10.36
C TYR A 181 -13.65 4.30 10.03
N ALA A 182 -13.84 5.37 9.27
CA ALA A 182 -15.14 5.73 8.75
C ALA A 182 -15.33 5.02 7.41
N VAL A 183 -16.24 4.05 7.37
CA VAL A 183 -16.58 3.33 6.14
C VAL A 183 -17.23 4.31 5.17
N SER A 184 -16.51 4.69 4.11
CA SER A 184 -16.99 5.60 3.06
C SER A 184 -17.63 4.88 1.87
N THR A 185 -17.47 3.56 1.79
CA THR A 185 -17.90 2.74 0.64
C THR A 185 -18.42 1.38 1.10
N ASP A 186 -19.28 0.75 0.29
CA ASP A 186 -19.82 -0.57 0.61
C ASP A 186 -18.73 -1.64 0.73
N ILE A 187 -18.70 -2.34 1.86
CA ILE A 187 -17.84 -3.50 2.06
C ILE A 187 -18.67 -4.78 1.98
N VAL A 188 -18.34 -5.62 1.00
CA VAL A 188 -18.97 -6.94 0.74
C VAL A 188 -17.97 -8.07 0.98
N GLY A 189 -18.48 -9.25 1.34
CA GLY A 189 -17.66 -10.44 1.60
C GLY A 189 -17.82 -10.97 3.03
N SER A 190 -17.01 -11.97 3.37
CA SER A 190 -17.05 -12.70 4.65
C SER A 190 -15.85 -12.40 5.55
N GLY A 191 -15.02 -11.42 5.18
CA GLY A 191 -13.83 -11.04 5.93
C GLY A 191 -14.15 -10.42 7.28
N TRP A 192 -13.15 -10.37 8.15
CA TRP A 192 -13.27 -9.85 9.52
C TRP A 192 -12.54 -8.52 9.69
N TYR A 193 -12.96 -7.77 10.72
CA TYR A 193 -12.45 -6.45 11.04
C TYR A 193 -12.12 -6.40 12.53
N VAL A 194 -10.92 -5.95 12.87
CA VAL A 194 -10.49 -5.76 14.25
C VAL A 194 -10.03 -4.33 14.44
N PHE A 195 -10.58 -3.67 15.46
CA PHE A 195 -10.21 -2.33 15.86
C PHE A 195 -9.54 -2.40 17.23
N MET A 196 -8.31 -1.93 17.31
CA MET A 196 -7.54 -1.86 18.54
C MET A 196 -7.17 -0.40 18.82
N GLU A 197 -7.46 0.08 20.02
CA GLU A 197 -7.10 1.44 20.42
C GLU A 197 -5.81 1.41 21.27
N LYS A 198 -4.90 2.36 21.04
CA LYS A 198 -3.69 2.52 21.86
C LYS A 198 -4.02 3.47 23.00
N ILE A 199 -4.29 2.93 24.18
CA ILE A 199 -4.55 3.73 25.38
C ILE A 199 -3.20 4.24 25.94
N ILE A 200 -3.09 5.56 26.15
CA ILE A 200 -1.85 6.23 26.63
C ILE A 200 -1.63 6.04 28.15
N SER A 201 -2.54 5.37 28.87
CA SER A 201 -2.34 4.96 30.27
C SER A 201 -2.12 3.44 30.41
N LYS A 202 -1.16 3.04 31.26
CA LYS A 202 -0.89 1.65 31.67
C LYS A 202 -2.09 1.04 32.42
N ALA A 203 -3.15 0.68 31.71
CA ALA A 203 -4.16 -0.30 32.11
C ALA A 203 -5.24 -0.28 31.04
N ASP A 204 -5.66 -1.46 30.62
CA ASP A 204 -6.80 -1.73 29.74
C ASP A 204 -6.52 -1.59 28.23
N ILE A 205 -6.63 -2.74 27.56
CA ILE A 205 -6.74 -2.86 26.10
C ILE A 205 -8.23 -3.05 25.83
N HIS A 206 -8.87 -2.07 25.20
CA HIS A 206 -10.22 -2.25 24.68
C HIS A 206 -10.11 -2.81 23.26
N ILE A 207 -10.31 -4.12 23.11
CA ILE A 207 -10.42 -4.77 21.80
C ILE A 207 -11.87 -4.67 21.36
N TYR A 208 -12.14 -3.88 20.32
CA TYR A 208 -13.46 -3.86 19.67
C TYR A 208 -13.41 -4.80 18.46
N ILE A 209 -13.89 -6.03 18.66
CA ILE A 209 -14.08 -7.00 17.57
C ILE A 209 -15.47 -6.77 16.96
N TYR A 210 -15.53 -6.19 15.76
CA TYR A 210 -16.78 -6.08 15.01
C TYR A 210 -16.88 -7.21 13.99
N MET A 211 -17.63 -8.26 14.32
CA MET A 211 -18.03 -9.30 13.37
C MET A 211 -19.34 -8.88 12.69
N LYS A 212 -19.30 -8.59 11.38
CA LYS A 212 -20.53 -8.42 10.58
C LYS A 212 -21.16 -9.80 10.37
N MET A 213 -22.09 -10.19 11.25
CA MET A 213 -22.95 -11.34 10.99
C MET A 213 -23.89 -11.01 9.82
N LYS A 214 -23.78 -11.76 8.72
CA LYS A 214 -24.72 -11.70 7.60
C LYS A 214 -26.14 -11.96 8.15
N LYS A 215 -27.07 -11.00 7.98
CA LYS A 215 -28.50 -11.34 8.00
C LYS A 215 -28.75 -12.26 6.79
N LYS A 216 -29.24 -13.46 7.08
CA LYS A 216 -29.81 -14.37 6.07
C LYS A 216 -31.04 -13.73 5.44
#